data_AF-A0A819YE76-F1
#
_entry.id   AF-A0A819YE76-F1
#
_cell.length_a   1.000
_cell.length_b   1.000
_cell.length_c   1.000
_cell.angle_alpha   90.00
_cell.angle_beta   90.00
_cell.angle_gamma   90.00
#
_symmetry.space_group_name_H-M   'P 1'
#
loop_
_entity.id
_entity.type
_entity.pdbx_description
1 polymer ?
#
loop_
_entity_poly.entity_id
_entity_poly.type
_entity_poly.pdbx_seq_one_letter_code
_entity_poly.pdbx_strand_id
1 'polypeptide(L)' 'MDDEAETYKLWRIKKTVLQMCHDRGYLVSQDELDQTLEQFKAVFGDK' A
#
# COMPACT_ATOMS: atom_id res chain seq x y z
N MET A 1 0.04 -16.14 -12.26
CA MET A 1 1.40 -15.60 -12.50
C MET A 1 1.37 -14.08 -12.68
N ASP A 2 0.22 -13.47 -13.01
CA ASP A 2 0.06 -12.01 -13.07
C ASP A 2 -0.18 -11.38 -11.69
N ASP A 3 -0.74 -12.15 -10.78
CA ASP A 3 -1.23 -11.74 -9.46
C ASP A 3 -0.15 -11.07 -8.60
N GLU A 4 1.09 -11.55 -8.69
CA GLU A 4 2.22 -11.02 -7.92
C GLU A 4 2.71 -9.66 -8.45
N ALA A 5 2.72 -9.50 -9.77
CA ALA A 5 3.09 -8.26 -10.44
C ALA A 5 1.99 -7.19 -10.28
N GLU A 6 0.72 -7.60 -10.32
CA GLU A 6 -0.42 -6.73 -10.04
C GLU A 6 -0.43 -6.27 -8.58
N THR A 7 -0.19 -7.19 -7.63
CA THR A 7 -0.06 -6.86 -6.20
C THR A 7 1.04 -5.83 -5.96
N TYR A 8 2.19 -5.97 -6.63
CA TYR A 8 3.29 -5.01 -6.52
C TYR A 8 2.95 -3.62 -7.10
N LYS A 9 2.22 -3.57 -8.23
CA LYS A 9 1.71 -2.30 -8.77
C LYS A 9 0.75 -1.64 -7.80
N LEU A 10 -0.23 -2.37 -7.28
CA LEU A 10 -1.24 -1.87 -6.35
C LEU A 10 -0.60 -1.34 -5.07
N TRP A 11 0.37 -2.07 -4.51
CA TRP A 11 1.11 -1.64 -3.34
C TRP A 11 1.86 -0.31 -3.58
N ARG A 12 2.58 -0.18 -4.70
CA ARG A 12 3.27 1.09 -5.04
C ARG A 12 2.29 2.24 -5.18
N ILE A 13 1.17 2.04 -5.88
CA ILE A 13 0.14 3.07 -6.06
C ILE A 13 -0.41 3.49 -4.70
N LYS A 14 -0.74 2.54 -3.83
CA LYS A 14 -1.23 2.82 -2.48
C LYS A 14 -0.22 3.62 -1.67
N LYS A 15 1.07 3.27 -1.71
CA LYS A 15 2.13 4.01 -1.01
C LYS A 15 2.22 5.47 -1.47
N THR A 16 2.17 5.71 -2.78
CA THR A 16 2.17 7.07 -3.34
C THR A 16 0.91 7.85 -2.96
N VAL A 17 -0.27 7.21 -2.96
CA VAL A 17 -1.52 7.87 -2.56
C VAL A 17 -1.52 8.24 -1.07
N LEU A 18 -1.04 7.35 -0.20
CA LEU A 18 -0.89 7.62 1.24
C LEU A 18 0.07 8.78 1.50
N GLN A 19 1.20 8.84 0.78
CA GLN A 19 2.13 9.98 0.85
C GLN A 19 1.45 11.28 0.39
N MET A 20 0.65 11.24 -0.68
CA MET A 20 -0.10 12.40 -1.16
C MET A 20 -1.20 12.86 -0.18
N CYS A 21 -1.86 11.92 0.50
CA CYS A 21 -2.82 12.25 1.55
C CYS A 21 -2.13 12.89 2.76
N HIS A 22 -0.96 12.38 3.16
CA HIS A 22 -0.16 13.00 4.21
C HIS A 22 0.29 14.42 3.82
N ASP A 23 0.76 14.62 2.59
CA ASP A 23 1.16 15.94 2.07
C ASP A 23 -0.01 16.94 2.04
N ARG A 24 -1.24 16.44 1.83
CA ARG A 24 -2.48 17.23 1.91
C ARG A 24 -2.97 17.51 3.33
N GLY A 25 -2.25 17.07 4.35
CA GLY A 25 -2.60 17.30 5.76
C GLY A 25 -3.63 16.33 6.32
N TYR A 26 -3.89 15.19 5.65
CA TYR A 26 -4.67 14.11 6.27
C TYR A 26 -3.82 13.38 7.30
N LEU A 27 -4.46 12.98 8.40
CA LEU A 27 -3.81 12.22 9.46
C LEU A 27 -3.63 10.78 9.00
N VAL A 28 -2.44 10.48 8.48
CA VAL A 28 -2.03 9.15 8.03
C VAL A 28 -1.04 8.58 9.04
N SER A 29 -1.27 7.37 9.52
CA SER A 29 -0.37 6.68 10.44
C SER A 29 0.94 6.31 9.76
N GLN A 30 2.07 6.51 10.44
CA GLN A 30 3.39 6.12 9.92
C GLN A 30 3.45 4.63 9.56
N ASP A 31 2.72 3.80 10.32
CA ASP A 31 2.59 2.36 10.12
C ASP A 31 1.96 2.01 8.76
N GLU A 32 0.99 2.81 8.29
CA GLU A 32 0.40 2.63 6.95
C GLU A 32 1.33 3.09 5.83
N LEU A 33 2.19 4.08 6.08
CA LEU A 33 3.19 4.54 5.12
C LEU A 33 4.34 3.53 4.96
N ASP A 34 4.70 2.83 6.03
CA ASP A 34 5.78 1.83 6.03
C ASP A 34 5.28 0.41 5.74
N GLN A 35 3.99 0.24 5.42
CA GLN A 35 3.39 -1.05 5.10
C GLN A 35 4.20 -1.77 4.01
N THR A 36 4.70 -2.97 4.33
CA THR A 36 5.49 -3.80 3.41
C THR A 36 4.60 -4.58 2.45
N LEU A 37 5.18 -5.05 1.34
CA LEU A 37 4.46 -5.87 0.36
C LEU A 37 3.87 -7.15 0.98
N GLU A 38 4.58 -7.75 1.95
CA GLU A 38 4.13 -8.96 2.64
C GLU A 38 2.91 -8.69 3.53
N GLN A 39 2.89 -7.57 4.25
CA GLN A 39 1.71 -7.15 5.00
C GLN A 39 0.55 -6.79 4.07
N PHE A 40 0.82 -6.14 2.95
CA PHE A 40 -0.19 -5.86 1.93
C PHE A 40 -0.78 -7.17 1.37
N LYS A 41 0.05 -8.17 1.07
CA LYS A 41 -0.39 -9.52 0.68
C LYS A 41 -1.15 -10.23 1.80
N ALA A 42 -0.79 -10.05 3.07
CA ALA A 42 -1.52 -10.67 4.17
C ALA A 42 -2.93 -10.07 4.35
N VAL A 43 -3.09 -8.77 4.07
CA VAL A 43 -4.37 -8.05 4.22
C VAL A 43 -5.26 -8.19 2.98
N PHE A 44 -4.67 -8.21 1.78
CA PHE A 44 -5.40 -8.23 0.50
C PHE A 44 -5.30 -9.55 -0.26
N GLY A 45 -4.44 -10.47 0.16
CA GLY A 45 -4.17 -11.75 -0.52
C GLY A 45 -5.11 -12.89 -0.14
N ASP A 46 -6.10 -12.65 0.73
CA ASP A 46 -7.21 -13.59 0.94
C ASP A 46 -8.42 -13.18 0.09
N LYS A 47 -8.34 -13.45 -1.22
CA LYS A 47 -9.51 -13.74 -2.07
C LYS A 47 -9.12 -14.42 -3.37
#